data_AF-A0A836VC25-F1
#
_entry.id   AF-A0A836VC25-F1
#
_cell.length_a   1.000
_cell.length_b   1.000
_cell.length_c   1.000
_cell.angle_alpha   90.00
_cell.angle_beta   90.00
_cell.angle_gamma   90.00
#
_symmetry.space_group_name_H-M   'P 1'
#
loop_
_entity.id
_entity.type
_entity.pdbx_description
1 polymer ?
#
loop_
_entity_poly.entity_id
_entity_poly.type
_entity_poly.pdbx_seq_one_letter_code
_entity_poly.pdbx_strand_id
1 'polypeptide(L)'
;MTDQSPLQKFELSTQRLFPTTDLSLVVVVVPDDSCESAAVRSLCSAVADAAGSAPDVIAQRDFSATLFRSTHVIACGNMVDNAALRQLYTRRCCFADTYFPGPGGHFIKSVSDPFGHGHNAVTVCASSRTDFAAALSRLEGEVRRSDGNLGRLHANRFHHDLPAPPREDELEEMIRSELAIWGGGWGTSPFRGGKLKDYLWFYYLTDGEVWGRAIPAIFAGSFEPWYAERLADPDSYHCFFNLHHYIQLWDLVEDSALYTAEQRHSVAAFFGEMLRHLAGLFYLRDDVNPPG
;
A
#
# COMPACT_ATOMS: atom_id res chain seq x y z
N MET A 1 31.58 24.20 -19.82
CA MET A 1 32.12 23.40 -18.71
C MET A 1 30.95 23.05 -17.82
N THR A 2 30.36 21.88 -18.03
CA THR A 2 29.32 21.34 -17.16
C THR A 2 29.98 20.89 -15.87
N ASP A 3 29.53 21.48 -14.77
CA ASP A 3 29.94 21.13 -13.42
C ASP A 3 29.57 19.65 -13.16
N GLN A 4 30.56 18.76 -13.25
CA GLN A 4 30.43 17.36 -12.84
C GLN A 4 30.70 17.27 -11.34
N SER A 5 29.90 17.98 -10.53
CA SER A 5 29.81 17.65 -9.13
C SER A 5 29.24 16.23 -9.03
N PRO A 6 29.86 15.29 -8.29
CA PRO A 6 29.29 13.96 -8.11
C PRO A 6 27.87 14.14 -7.56
N LEU A 7 26.88 13.59 -8.29
CA LEU A 7 25.48 13.68 -7.89
C LEU A 7 25.36 13.08 -6.50
N GLN A 8 25.05 13.93 -5.52
CA GLN A 8 24.79 13.52 -4.16
C GLN A 8 23.57 12.58 -4.20
N LYS A 9 23.74 11.36 -3.68
CA LYS A 9 22.62 10.42 -3.52
C LYS A 9 21.52 11.12 -2.73
N PHE A 10 20.28 10.92 -3.15
CA PHE A 10 19.10 11.45 -2.49
C PHE A 10 19.06 10.86 -1.08
N GLU A 11 19.33 11.72 -0.10
CA GLU A 11 19.27 11.33 1.30
C GLU A 11 17.86 11.59 1.83
N LEU A 12 17.17 10.50 2.17
CA LEU A 12 15.95 10.58 2.97
C LEU A 12 16.33 10.94 4.41
N SER A 13 15.98 12.16 4.83
CA SER A 13 16.24 12.66 6.18
C SER A 13 15.38 12.00 7.26
N THR A 14 14.32 11.28 6.87
CA THR A 14 13.39 10.60 7.78
C THR A 14 13.07 9.21 7.28
N GLN A 15 13.08 8.24 8.18
CA GLN A 15 12.55 6.91 7.92
C GLN A 15 11.06 6.88 8.27
N ARG A 16 10.24 6.34 7.37
CA ARG A 16 8.82 6.09 7.67
C ARG A 16 8.69 5.08 8.80
N LEU A 17 7.79 5.36 9.73
CA LEU A 17 7.44 4.44 10.80
C LEU A 17 6.20 3.63 10.41
N PHE A 18 6.15 2.38 10.86
CA PHE A 18 5.01 1.49 10.70
C PHE A 18 4.47 1.18 12.10
N PRO A 19 3.67 2.09 12.68
CA PRO A 19 3.19 1.90 14.05
C PRO A 19 2.32 0.65 14.11
N THR A 20 2.27 -0.01 15.26
CA THR A 20 1.22 -0.97 15.57
C THR A 20 -0.10 -0.22 15.80
N THR A 21 -1.21 -0.90 15.59
CA THR A 21 -2.53 -0.34 15.91
C THR A 21 -2.83 -0.62 17.38
N ASP A 22 -2.75 0.40 18.21
CA ASP A 22 -3.12 0.34 19.63
C ASP A 22 -4.65 0.22 19.76
N LEU A 23 -5.12 -0.93 20.24
CA LEU A 23 -6.54 -1.23 20.36
C LEU A 23 -7.26 -0.38 21.42
N SER A 24 -6.53 0.25 22.34
CA SER A 24 -7.11 1.20 23.31
C SER A 24 -7.44 2.55 22.68
N LEU A 25 -6.89 2.83 21.49
CA LEU A 25 -7.06 4.07 20.75
C LEU A 25 -7.66 3.79 19.36
N VAL A 26 -8.82 3.12 19.33
CA VAL A 26 -9.53 2.84 18.06
C VAL A 26 -10.98 3.27 18.12
N VAL A 27 -11.50 3.58 16.94
CA VAL A 27 -12.94 3.63 16.67
C VAL A 27 -13.30 2.60 15.61
N VAL A 28 -14.49 2.03 15.70
CA VAL A 28 -15.03 1.08 14.72
C VAL A 28 -16.08 1.79 13.87
N VAL A 29 -15.79 1.99 12.59
CA VAL A 29 -16.72 2.63 11.64
C VAL A 29 -17.42 1.54 10.86
N VAL A 30 -18.76 1.56 10.84
CA VAL A 30 -19.58 0.52 10.20
C VAL A 30 -20.73 1.12 9.37
N PRO A 31 -21.40 0.34 8.50
CA PRO A 31 -22.63 0.78 7.86
C PRO A 31 -23.71 1.11 8.90
N ASP A 32 -24.55 2.08 8.60
CA ASP A 32 -25.55 2.65 9.52
C ASP A 32 -26.40 1.61 10.26
N ASP A 33 -26.84 0.59 9.55
CA ASP A 33 -27.71 -0.49 10.05
C ASP A 33 -26.96 -1.65 10.71
N SER A 34 -25.62 -1.55 10.83
CA SER A 34 -24.77 -2.59 11.40
C SER A 34 -24.24 -2.26 12.79
N CYS A 35 -24.44 -1.03 13.28
CA CYS A 35 -23.96 -0.56 14.59
C CYS A 35 -24.38 -1.48 15.74
N GLU A 36 -25.63 -1.96 15.69
CA GLU A 36 -26.19 -2.86 16.71
C GLU A 36 -26.19 -4.33 16.27
N SER A 37 -25.40 -4.70 15.26
CA SER A 37 -25.30 -6.09 14.86
C SER A 37 -24.57 -6.92 15.92
N ALA A 38 -24.93 -8.21 16.04
CA ALA A 38 -24.26 -9.12 16.96
C ALA A 38 -22.75 -9.26 16.64
N ALA A 39 -22.39 -9.23 15.35
CA ALA A 39 -21.00 -9.33 14.91
C ALA A 39 -20.17 -8.11 15.35
N VAL A 40 -20.71 -6.89 15.25
CA VAL A 40 -20.03 -5.67 15.72
C VAL A 40 -19.87 -5.68 17.24
N ARG A 41 -20.92 -6.08 17.99
CA ARG A 41 -20.81 -6.23 19.45
C ARG A 41 -19.75 -7.27 19.85
N SER A 42 -19.67 -8.39 19.14
CA SER A 42 -18.67 -9.44 19.39
C SER A 42 -17.25 -8.91 19.19
N LEU A 43 -17.00 -8.20 18.09
CA LEU A 43 -15.73 -7.54 17.83
C LEU A 43 -15.38 -6.52 18.93
N CYS A 44 -16.32 -5.66 19.31
CA CYS A 44 -16.09 -4.66 20.36
C CYS A 44 -15.78 -5.29 21.73
N SER A 45 -16.42 -6.43 22.05
CA SER A 45 -16.09 -7.20 23.26
C SER A 45 -14.68 -7.79 23.17
N ALA A 46 -14.27 -8.33 22.03
CA ALA A 46 -12.91 -8.83 21.85
C ALA A 46 -11.87 -7.71 22.00
N VAL A 47 -12.15 -6.51 21.49
CA VAL A 47 -11.30 -5.33 21.69
C VAL A 47 -11.27 -4.95 23.17
N ALA A 48 -12.41 -4.96 23.87
CA ALA A 48 -12.46 -4.68 25.31
C ALA A 48 -11.65 -5.69 26.12
N ASP A 49 -11.72 -6.97 25.79
CA ASP A 49 -10.95 -8.03 26.43
C ASP A 49 -9.43 -7.84 26.23
N ALA A 50 -9.03 -7.40 25.03
CA ALA A 50 -7.62 -7.22 24.67
C ALA A 50 -7.01 -5.90 25.15
N ALA A 51 -7.78 -4.82 25.15
CA ALA A 51 -7.31 -3.44 25.39
C ALA A 51 -7.83 -2.80 26.69
N GLY A 52 -8.73 -3.48 27.41
CA GLY A 52 -9.31 -3.01 28.67
C GLY A 52 -10.53 -2.08 28.53
N SER A 53 -10.89 -1.65 27.32
CA SER A 53 -12.09 -0.84 27.06
C SER A 53 -12.69 -1.15 25.70
N ALA A 54 -14.02 -1.14 25.60
CA ALA A 54 -14.71 -1.26 24.33
C ALA A 54 -14.51 0.01 23.48
N PRO A 55 -14.29 -0.12 22.17
CA PRO A 55 -14.15 1.03 21.27
C PRO A 55 -15.50 1.67 20.98
N ASP A 56 -15.49 2.94 20.62
CA ASP A 56 -16.68 3.62 20.09
C ASP A 56 -17.05 3.05 18.72
N VAL A 57 -18.35 2.78 18.53
CA VAL A 57 -18.92 2.37 17.25
C VAL A 57 -19.57 3.57 16.57
N ILE A 58 -19.10 3.91 15.38
CA ILE A 58 -19.52 5.07 14.61
C ILE A 58 -20.23 4.62 13.34
N ALA A 59 -21.48 5.04 13.16
CA ALA A 59 -22.22 4.84 11.92
C ALA A 59 -21.57 5.65 10.78
N GLN A 60 -21.63 5.15 9.54
CA GLN A 60 -21.00 5.86 8.41
C GLN A 60 -21.48 7.31 8.24
N ARG A 61 -22.76 7.60 8.55
CA ARG A 61 -23.34 8.95 8.48
C ARG A 61 -22.76 9.93 9.50
N ASP A 62 -22.24 9.41 10.60
CA ASP A 62 -21.70 10.18 11.73
C ASP A 62 -20.16 10.26 11.69
N PHE A 63 -19.53 9.58 10.72
CA PHE A 63 -18.08 9.57 10.56
C PHE A 63 -17.54 10.91 10.05
N SER A 64 -16.46 11.38 10.68
CA SER A 64 -15.64 12.50 10.21
C SER A 64 -14.22 12.03 9.90
N ALA A 65 -13.69 12.42 8.73
CA ALA A 65 -12.31 12.12 8.36
C ALA A 65 -11.26 12.70 9.33
N THR A 66 -11.64 13.69 10.15
CA THR A 66 -10.77 14.24 11.20
C THR A 66 -10.41 13.23 12.28
N LEU A 67 -11.16 12.14 12.45
CA LEU A 67 -10.85 11.07 13.40
C LEU A 67 -9.48 10.42 13.13
N PHE A 68 -9.06 10.34 11.86
CA PHE A 68 -7.72 9.83 11.51
C PHE A 68 -6.57 10.68 12.11
N ARG A 69 -6.84 11.88 12.64
CA ARG A 69 -5.84 12.73 13.28
C ARG A 69 -5.60 12.41 14.75
N SER A 70 -6.47 11.61 15.39
CA SER A 70 -6.45 11.40 16.84
C SER A 70 -6.64 9.95 17.27
N THR A 71 -7.02 9.06 16.35
CA THR A 71 -7.31 7.66 16.67
C THR A 71 -7.07 6.76 15.47
N HIS A 72 -6.82 5.48 15.74
CA HIS A 72 -6.86 4.44 14.73
C HIS A 72 -8.30 4.18 14.29
N VAL A 73 -8.49 3.78 13.03
CA VAL A 73 -9.83 3.52 12.49
C VAL A 73 -9.94 2.09 12.01
N ILE A 74 -10.82 1.31 12.61
CA ILE A 74 -11.26 0.02 12.06
C ILE A 74 -12.47 0.30 11.16
N ALA A 75 -12.27 0.26 9.84
CA ALA A 75 -13.28 0.58 8.84
C ALA A 75 -13.86 -0.70 8.22
N CYS A 76 -15.13 -1.00 8.54
CA CYS A 76 -15.78 -2.25 8.17
C CYS A 76 -16.89 -2.01 7.13
N GLY A 77 -16.84 -2.69 5.97
CA GLY A 77 -17.86 -2.59 4.91
C GLY A 77 -17.25 -2.55 3.52
N ASN A 78 -17.69 -1.62 2.67
CA ASN A 78 -17.05 -1.26 1.40
C ASN A 78 -17.14 0.25 1.15
N MET A 79 -16.58 0.76 0.05
CA MET A 79 -16.58 2.21 -0.23
C MET A 79 -17.97 2.86 -0.39
N VAL A 80 -19.00 2.06 -0.68
CA VAL A 80 -20.37 2.57 -0.88
C VAL A 80 -21.05 2.81 0.47
N ASP A 81 -20.92 1.86 1.40
CA ASP A 81 -21.66 1.86 2.68
C ASP A 81 -20.83 2.23 3.91
N ASN A 82 -19.53 2.51 3.75
CA ASN A 82 -18.66 2.97 4.83
C ASN A 82 -17.85 4.21 4.42
N ALA A 83 -18.09 5.32 5.11
CA ALA A 83 -17.47 6.60 4.80
C ALA A 83 -15.94 6.63 5.03
N ALA A 84 -15.43 5.87 6.01
CA ALA A 84 -13.99 5.73 6.23
C ALA A 84 -13.32 4.93 5.11
N LEU A 85 -13.92 3.80 4.68
CA LEU A 85 -13.45 3.05 3.52
C LEU A 85 -13.53 3.88 2.24
N ARG A 86 -14.53 4.75 2.09
CA ARG A 86 -14.60 5.67 0.95
C ARG A 86 -13.41 6.65 0.92
N GLN A 87 -12.98 7.17 2.07
CA GLN A 87 -11.77 8.01 2.16
C GLN A 87 -10.51 7.23 1.78
N LEU A 88 -10.37 6.01 2.29
CA LEU A 88 -9.24 5.14 1.96
C LEU A 88 -9.25 4.75 0.48
N TYR A 89 -10.43 4.51 -0.11
CA TYR A 89 -10.58 4.16 -1.52
C TYR A 89 -10.21 5.32 -2.44
N THR A 90 -10.71 6.53 -2.18
CA THR A 90 -10.40 7.70 -3.01
C THR A 90 -8.94 8.13 -2.91
N ARG A 91 -8.29 7.83 -1.77
CA ARG A 91 -6.83 7.95 -1.59
C ARG A 91 -6.03 6.76 -2.10
N ARG A 92 -6.72 5.73 -2.62
CA ARG A 92 -6.14 4.51 -3.19
C ARG A 92 -5.31 3.70 -2.19
N CYS A 93 -5.71 3.72 -0.92
CA CYS A 93 -5.17 2.94 0.18
C CYS A 93 -5.87 1.56 0.34
N CYS A 94 -7.07 1.42 -0.19
CA CYS A 94 -7.88 0.20 -0.19
C CYS A 94 -8.77 0.20 -1.44
N PHE A 95 -9.08 -0.96 -2.04
CA PHE A 95 -9.86 -1.04 -3.29
C PHE A 95 -11.14 -1.87 -3.15
N ALA A 96 -11.70 -1.94 -1.93
CA ALA A 96 -12.94 -2.65 -1.67
C ALA A 96 -14.19 -1.86 -2.06
N ASP A 97 -15.02 -2.48 -2.89
CA ASP A 97 -16.27 -1.94 -3.40
C ASP A 97 -17.34 -3.04 -3.48
N THR A 98 -18.45 -2.75 -4.17
CA THR A 98 -19.55 -3.71 -4.33
C THR A 98 -19.21 -4.88 -5.26
N TYR A 99 -18.06 -4.85 -5.94
CA TYR A 99 -17.59 -5.91 -6.82
C TYR A 99 -16.41 -6.70 -6.22
N PHE A 100 -15.40 -6.02 -5.67
CA PHE A 100 -14.25 -6.64 -4.99
C PHE A 100 -14.41 -6.58 -3.46
N PRO A 101 -14.15 -7.66 -2.69
CA PRO A 101 -13.52 -8.95 -3.05
C PRO A 101 -14.42 -10.00 -3.73
N GLY A 102 -15.71 -9.68 -3.90
CA GLY A 102 -16.72 -10.52 -4.53
C GLY A 102 -17.50 -11.40 -3.54
N PRO A 103 -18.56 -12.08 -4.02
CA PRO A 103 -19.45 -12.88 -3.17
C PRO A 103 -18.71 -13.96 -2.36
N GLY A 104 -18.99 -14.02 -1.06
CA GLY A 104 -18.33 -14.97 -0.13
C GLY A 104 -16.87 -14.63 0.19
N GLY A 105 -16.35 -13.54 -0.38
CA GLY A 105 -15.00 -13.04 -0.18
C GLY A 105 -14.88 -12.02 0.95
N HIS A 106 -13.65 -11.86 1.45
CA HIS A 106 -13.29 -10.78 2.36
C HIS A 106 -11.87 -10.29 2.07
N PHE A 107 -11.59 -9.04 2.39
CA PHE A 107 -10.24 -8.48 2.34
C PHE A 107 -9.99 -7.67 3.59
N ILE A 108 -9.12 -8.16 4.46
CA ILE A 108 -8.77 -7.57 5.74
C ILE A 108 -7.31 -7.17 5.68
N LYS A 109 -7.02 -5.88 5.90
CA LYS A 109 -5.66 -5.35 5.80
C LYS A 109 -5.43 -4.21 6.79
N SER A 110 -4.23 -4.14 7.36
CA SER A 110 -3.74 -2.91 7.97
C SER A 110 -3.25 -1.95 6.89
N VAL A 111 -3.57 -0.67 7.04
CA VAL A 111 -3.03 0.43 6.25
C VAL A 111 -2.26 1.33 7.20
N SER A 112 -0.93 1.35 7.02
CA SER A 112 -0.02 2.06 7.90
C SER A 112 -0.05 3.57 7.64
N ASP A 113 -0.49 4.34 8.64
CA ASP A 113 -0.58 5.80 8.63
C ASP A 113 -1.02 6.43 7.28
N PRO A 114 -2.24 6.13 6.79
CA PRO A 114 -2.69 6.54 5.45
C PRO A 114 -2.70 8.06 5.19
N PHE A 115 -2.64 8.88 6.24
CA PHE A 115 -2.74 10.34 6.15
C PHE A 115 -1.57 11.10 6.77
N GLY A 116 -0.53 10.40 7.26
CA GLY A 116 0.64 11.05 7.87
C GLY A 116 0.34 11.67 9.24
N HIS A 117 -0.56 11.06 10.02
CA HIS A 117 -0.97 11.51 11.36
C HIS A 117 -0.49 10.56 12.47
N GLY A 118 0.25 9.50 12.14
CA GLY A 118 0.70 8.48 13.07
C GLY A 118 -0.36 7.44 13.45
N HIS A 119 -1.53 7.45 12.78
CA HIS A 119 -2.64 6.54 13.08
C HIS A 119 -2.99 5.66 11.90
N ASN A 120 -2.91 4.35 12.12
CA ASN A 120 -3.32 3.33 11.15
C ASN A 120 -4.83 3.28 10.88
N ALA A 121 -5.16 2.68 9.74
CA ALA A 121 -6.47 2.10 9.50
C ALA A 121 -6.39 0.56 9.48
N VAL A 122 -7.45 -0.12 9.89
CA VAL A 122 -7.68 -1.54 9.64
C VAL A 122 -8.93 -1.66 8.79
N THR A 123 -8.81 -2.15 7.57
CA THR A 123 -9.96 -2.33 6.67
C THR A 123 -10.52 -3.73 6.84
N VAL A 124 -11.82 -3.87 7.05
CA VAL A 124 -12.54 -5.16 7.08
C VAL A 124 -13.57 -5.16 5.98
N CYS A 125 -13.18 -5.68 4.82
CA CYS A 125 -13.93 -5.48 3.60
C CYS A 125 -14.70 -6.72 3.15
N ALA A 126 -15.94 -6.50 2.69
CA ALA A 126 -16.77 -7.49 2.02
C ALA A 126 -17.64 -6.79 0.95
N SER A 127 -17.92 -7.48 -0.16
CA SER A 127 -18.74 -6.89 -1.25
C SER A 127 -20.24 -6.87 -0.94
N SER A 128 -20.68 -7.67 0.04
CA SER A 128 -22.08 -7.80 0.40
C SER A 128 -22.30 -7.82 1.91
N ARG A 129 -23.51 -7.46 2.32
CA ARG A 129 -23.94 -7.51 3.73
C ARG A 129 -23.94 -8.92 4.32
N THR A 130 -24.22 -9.93 3.50
CA THR A 130 -24.27 -11.33 3.96
C THR A 130 -22.88 -11.86 4.35
N ASP A 131 -21.83 -11.34 3.73
CA ASP A 131 -20.44 -11.75 3.98
C ASP A 131 -19.77 -10.96 5.11
N PHE A 132 -20.40 -9.85 5.53
CA PHE A 132 -19.85 -8.90 6.49
C PHE A 132 -19.57 -9.52 7.86
N ALA A 133 -20.48 -10.35 8.37
CA ALA A 133 -20.31 -11.01 9.67
C ALA A 133 -19.10 -11.97 9.69
N ALA A 134 -18.83 -12.66 8.58
CA ALA A 134 -17.68 -13.56 8.46
C ALA A 134 -16.35 -12.78 8.44
N ALA A 135 -16.31 -11.64 7.74
CA ALA A 135 -15.14 -10.76 7.74
C ALA A 135 -14.85 -10.20 9.15
N LEU A 136 -15.89 -9.74 9.87
CA LEU A 136 -15.75 -9.28 11.26
C LEU A 136 -15.27 -10.38 12.20
N SER A 137 -15.81 -11.60 12.07
CA SER A 137 -15.38 -12.75 12.87
C SER A 137 -13.91 -13.12 12.62
N ARG A 138 -13.40 -12.94 11.39
CA ARG A 138 -11.98 -13.14 11.11
C ARG A 138 -11.12 -12.09 11.83
N LEU A 139 -11.49 -10.81 11.79
CA LEU A 139 -10.78 -9.77 12.57
C LEU A 139 -10.86 -10.04 14.07
N GLU A 140 -12.01 -10.45 14.59
CA GLU A 140 -12.19 -10.80 16.00
C GLU A 140 -11.16 -11.85 16.44
N GLY A 141 -10.93 -12.87 15.61
CA GLY A 141 -9.91 -13.88 15.86
C GLY A 141 -8.49 -13.31 15.97
N GLU A 142 -8.13 -12.32 15.15
CA GLU A 142 -6.82 -11.65 15.25
C GLU A 142 -6.73 -10.75 16.48
N VAL A 143 -7.80 -10.02 16.83
CA VAL A 143 -7.87 -9.22 18.06
C VAL A 143 -7.66 -10.09 19.29
N ARG A 144 -8.32 -11.25 19.39
CA ARG A 144 -8.19 -12.16 20.55
C ARG A 144 -6.79 -12.77 20.70
N ARG A 145 -6.00 -12.81 19.63
CA ARG A 145 -4.61 -13.28 19.67
C ARG A 145 -3.62 -12.15 19.95
N SER A 146 -4.07 -10.90 19.90
CA SER A 146 -3.25 -9.74 20.20
C SER A 146 -3.18 -9.48 21.71
N ASP A 147 -2.18 -8.70 22.12
CA ASP A 147 -1.98 -8.20 23.49
C ASP A 147 -2.48 -6.75 23.65
N GLY A 148 -3.51 -6.37 22.87
CA GLY A 148 -3.96 -4.98 22.77
C GLY A 148 -3.24 -4.19 21.69
N ASN A 149 -2.20 -4.74 21.04
CA ASN A 149 -1.56 -4.13 19.87
C ASN A 149 -1.71 -5.04 18.65
N LEU A 150 -2.38 -4.54 17.60
CA LEU A 150 -2.44 -5.24 16.32
C LEU A 150 -1.25 -4.85 15.45
N GLY A 151 -0.46 -5.84 15.05
CA GLY A 151 0.54 -5.69 14.00
C GLY A 151 -0.08 -5.54 12.60
N ARG A 152 0.74 -5.71 11.57
CA ARG A 152 0.25 -5.73 10.18
C ARG A 152 -0.69 -6.93 9.99
N LEU A 153 -1.91 -6.66 9.55
CA LEU A 153 -2.89 -7.67 9.16
C LEU A 153 -2.93 -7.81 7.65
N HIS A 154 -3.04 -9.04 7.20
CA HIS A 154 -3.41 -9.40 5.83
C HIS A 154 -4.15 -10.73 5.86
N ALA A 155 -5.45 -10.68 5.56
CA ALA A 155 -6.27 -11.87 5.42
C ALA A 155 -7.22 -11.66 4.26
N ASN A 156 -7.25 -12.61 3.34
CA ASN A 156 -8.01 -12.47 2.11
C ASN A 156 -8.72 -13.77 1.74
N ARG A 157 -9.85 -13.60 1.07
CA ARG A 157 -10.55 -14.61 0.29
C ARG A 157 -11.23 -13.88 -0.85
N PHE A 158 -10.89 -14.22 -2.08
CA PHE A 158 -11.49 -13.59 -3.26
C PHE A 158 -12.48 -14.55 -3.92
N HIS A 159 -13.52 -13.98 -4.53
CA HIS A 159 -14.37 -14.73 -5.45
C HIS A 159 -13.69 -14.94 -6.81
N HIS A 160 -12.85 -13.98 -7.20
CA HIS A 160 -12.15 -13.96 -8.48
C HIS A 160 -10.84 -14.72 -8.40
N ASP A 161 -10.52 -15.44 -9.47
CA ASP A 161 -9.22 -16.10 -9.61
C ASP A 161 -8.11 -15.05 -9.74
N LEU A 162 -7.08 -15.21 -8.92
CA LEU A 162 -5.80 -14.53 -9.09
C LEU A 162 -4.78 -15.49 -9.70
N PRO A 163 -3.74 -14.99 -10.39
CA PRO A 163 -2.62 -15.83 -10.80
C PRO A 163 -2.06 -16.59 -9.59
N ALA A 164 -1.72 -17.86 -9.81
CA ALA A 164 -1.04 -18.65 -8.79
C ALA A 164 0.26 -17.95 -8.38
N PRO A 165 0.61 -17.94 -7.08
CA PRO A 165 1.89 -17.42 -6.65
C PRO A 165 3.01 -18.25 -7.31
N PRO A 166 4.10 -17.62 -7.78
CA PRO A 166 5.24 -18.31 -8.33
C PRO A 166 5.89 -19.17 -7.26
N ARG A 167 6.58 -20.21 -7.71
CA ARG A 167 7.37 -21.06 -6.84
C ARG A 167 8.71 -20.39 -6.53
N GLU A 168 9.32 -20.81 -5.43
CA GLU A 168 10.60 -20.26 -4.96
C GLU A 168 11.71 -20.39 -6.02
N ASP A 169 11.73 -21.50 -6.79
CA ASP A 169 12.70 -21.75 -7.86
C ASP A 169 12.53 -20.81 -9.08
N GLU A 170 11.44 -20.04 -9.14
CA GLU A 170 11.17 -19.08 -10.21
C GLU A 170 11.67 -17.66 -9.89
N LEU A 171 12.00 -17.35 -8.63
CA LEU A 171 12.34 -16.00 -8.17
C LEU A 171 13.52 -15.39 -8.93
N GLU A 172 14.61 -16.13 -9.09
CA GLU A 172 15.81 -15.63 -9.76
C GLU A 172 15.56 -15.33 -11.24
N GLU A 173 14.78 -16.18 -11.92
CA GLU A 173 14.39 -15.97 -13.32
C GLU A 173 13.49 -14.74 -13.47
N MET A 174 12.52 -14.58 -12.58
CA MET A 174 11.65 -13.40 -12.56
C MET A 174 12.46 -12.10 -12.46
N ILE A 175 13.39 -12.03 -11.50
CA ILE A 175 14.23 -10.84 -11.30
C ILE A 175 15.11 -10.60 -12.54
N ARG A 176 15.75 -11.66 -13.06
CA ARG A 176 16.64 -11.54 -14.23
C ARG A 176 15.91 -11.10 -15.48
N SER A 177 14.72 -11.66 -15.73
CA SER A 177 13.87 -11.32 -16.87
C SER A 177 13.44 -9.87 -16.84
N GLU A 178 13.03 -9.36 -15.66
CA GLU A 178 12.69 -7.94 -15.50
C GLU A 178 13.89 -7.03 -15.75
N LEU A 179 15.06 -7.36 -15.15
CA LEU A 179 16.26 -6.54 -15.34
C LEU A 179 16.81 -6.58 -16.77
N ALA A 180 16.58 -7.67 -17.52
CA ALA A 180 16.96 -7.79 -18.93
C ALA A 180 16.15 -6.88 -19.87
N ILE A 181 15.05 -6.27 -19.40
CA ILE A 181 14.28 -5.28 -20.16
C ILE A 181 15.09 -4.01 -20.40
N TRP A 182 16.00 -3.69 -19.47
CA TRP A 182 17.01 -2.67 -19.70
C TRP A 182 17.86 -3.06 -20.92
N GLY A 183 17.89 -2.21 -21.94
CA GLY A 183 18.61 -2.48 -23.21
C GLY A 183 17.74 -3.00 -24.35
N GLY A 184 16.43 -3.18 -24.16
CA GLY A 184 15.47 -3.64 -25.18
C GLY A 184 15.09 -2.63 -26.27
N GLY A 185 15.71 -1.45 -26.31
CA GLY A 185 15.39 -0.37 -27.25
C GLY A 185 14.75 0.84 -26.57
N TRP A 186 14.13 1.72 -27.36
CA TRP A 186 13.80 3.10 -26.95
C TRP A 186 12.89 3.15 -25.70
N GLY A 187 13.54 3.31 -24.54
CA GLY A 187 12.93 3.56 -23.24
C GLY A 187 12.22 2.37 -22.58
N THR A 188 12.66 1.13 -22.82
CA THR A 188 12.12 -0.03 -22.09
C THR A 188 12.82 -0.19 -20.74
N SER A 189 12.04 -0.45 -19.70
CA SER A 189 12.54 -0.73 -18.35
C SER A 189 11.52 -1.58 -17.58
N PRO A 190 11.87 -2.12 -16.40
CA PRO A 190 10.87 -2.69 -15.49
C PRO A 190 9.71 -1.73 -15.20
N PHE A 191 9.97 -0.40 -15.26
CA PHE A 191 8.98 0.65 -15.04
C PHE A 191 8.11 0.95 -16.27
N ARG A 192 8.54 0.50 -17.45
CA ARG A 192 7.84 0.61 -18.73
C ARG A 192 8.06 -0.64 -19.59
N GLY A 193 7.10 -1.56 -19.50
CA GLY A 193 7.09 -2.81 -20.28
C GLY A 193 7.38 -4.07 -19.46
N GLY A 194 7.82 -3.92 -18.21
CA GLY A 194 7.96 -5.02 -17.25
C GLY A 194 6.70 -5.33 -16.44
N LYS A 195 6.81 -6.35 -15.60
CA LYS A 195 5.75 -6.86 -14.71
C LYS A 195 5.92 -6.40 -13.26
N LEU A 196 6.91 -5.56 -12.93
CA LEU A 196 7.11 -5.03 -11.58
C LEU A 196 5.81 -4.45 -10.96
N LYS A 197 5.01 -3.73 -11.76
CA LYS A 197 3.70 -3.20 -11.30
C LYS A 197 2.72 -4.31 -10.93
N ASP A 198 2.71 -5.41 -11.68
CA ASP A 198 1.85 -6.55 -11.41
C ASP A 198 2.32 -7.28 -10.14
N TYR A 199 3.64 -7.39 -9.91
CA TYR A 199 4.19 -7.99 -8.70
C TYR A 199 3.79 -7.20 -7.45
N LEU A 200 3.85 -5.87 -7.51
CA LEU A 200 3.35 -4.99 -6.46
C LEU A 200 1.87 -5.21 -6.17
N TRP A 201 1.03 -5.31 -7.21
CA TRP A 201 -0.40 -5.59 -7.06
C TRP A 201 -0.66 -6.97 -6.48
N PHE A 202 -0.03 -8.02 -6.99
CA PHE A 202 -0.21 -9.38 -6.50
C PHE A 202 0.27 -9.50 -5.07
N TYR A 203 1.37 -8.87 -4.71
CA TYR A 203 1.83 -8.85 -3.33
C TYR A 203 0.84 -8.12 -2.42
N TYR A 204 0.35 -6.93 -2.81
CA TYR A 204 -0.70 -6.22 -2.08
C TYR A 204 -1.95 -7.08 -1.85
N LEU A 205 -2.38 -7.85 -2.87
CA LEU A 205 -3.59 -8.66 -2.80
C LEU A 205 -3.40 -9.96 -2.01
N THR A 206 -2.21 -10.57 -2.01
CA THR A 206 -2.04 -11.96 -1.58
C THR A 206 -1.01 -12.18 -0.49
N ASP A 207 -0.13 -11.23 -0.22
CA ASP A 207 1.08 -11.40 0.61
C ASP A 207 2.01 -12.53 0.12
N GLY A 208 1.92 -12.93 -1.16
CA GLY A 208 2.76 -13.98 -1.75
C GLY A 208 4.24 -13.61 -1.73
N GLU A 209 5.04 -14.33 -0.93
CA GLU A 209 6.43 -13.96 -0.62
C GLU A 209 7.34 -13.84 -1.84
N VAL A 210 7.16 -14.69 -2.86
CA VAL A 210 7.99 -14.66 -4.08
C VAL A 210 7.76 -13.35 -4.86
N TRP A 211 6.51 -12.91 -5.00
CA TRP A 211 6.21 -11.57 -5.52
C TRP A 211 6.84 -10.49 -4.65
N GLY A 212 6.65 -10.60 -3.33
CA GLY A 212 7.16 -9.67 -2.34
C GLY A 212 8.66 -9.44 -2.46
N ARG A 213 9.45 -10.52 -2.53
CA ARG A 213 10.92 -10.50 -2.58
C ARG A 213 11.47 -10.04 -3.92
N ALA A 214 10.77 -10.29 -5.03
CA ALA A 214 11.18 -9.80 -6.35
C ALA A 214 11.19 -8.27 -6.42
N ILE A 215 10.23 -7.60 -5.78
CA ILE A 215 10.05 -6.14 -5.85
C ILE A 215 11.31 -5.36 -5.46
N PRO A 216 11.84 -5.44 -4.21
CA PRO A 216 13.02 -4.66 -3.82
C PRO A 216 14.27 -5.09 -4.60
N ALA A 217 14.37 -6.36 -5.02
CA ALA A 217 15.48 -6.83 -5.83
C ALA A 217 15.51 -6.19 -7.23
N ILE A 218 14.35 -6.04 -7.87
CA ILE A 218 14.23 -5.36 -9.17
C ILE A 218 14.52 -3.87 -9.03
N PHE A 219 14.04 -3.20 -7.98
CA PHE A 219 14.39 -1.81 -7.71
C PHE A 219 15.89 -1.64 -7.53
N ALA A 220 16.53 -2.45 -6.67
CA ALA A 220 17.97 -2.41 -6.44
C ALA A 220 18.77 -2.66 -7.73
N GLY A 221 18.41 -3.69 -8.49
CA GLY A 221 19.07 -4.02 -9.76
C GLY A 221 18.83 -3.00 -10.88
N SER A 222 17.82 -2.13 -10.73
CA SER A 222 17.50 -1.08 -11.71
C SER A 222 18.23 0.24 -11.47
N PHE A 223 18.89 0.43 -10.32
CA PHE A 223 19.55 1.69 -9.99
C PHE A 223 20.65 2.04 -11.00
N GLU A 224 21.60 1.12 -11.21
CA GLU A 224 22.73 1.36 -12.11
C GLU A 224 22.32 1.49 -13.59
N PRO A 225 21.45 0.61 -14.16
CA PRO A 225 20.95 0.80 -15.52
C PRO A 225 20.20 2.13 -15.71
N TRP A 226 19.35 2.50 -14.76
CA TRP A 226 18.65 3.78 -14.80
C TRP A 226 19.64 4.95 -14.79
N TYR A 227 20.62 4.92 -13.89
CA TYR A 227 21.64 5.97 -13.76
C TYR A 227 22.48 6.11 -15.04
N ALA A 228 22.97 4.99 -15.59
CA ALA A 228 23.74 4.99 -16.84
C ALA A 228 22.94 5.59 -18.01
N GLU A 229 21.65 5.26 -18.11
CA GLU A 229 20.76 5.84 -19.11
C GLU A 229 20.60 7.35 -18.92
N ARG A 230 20.47 7.85 -17.68
CA ARG A 230 20.38 9.30 -17.40
C ARG A 230 21.62 10.07 -17.83
N LEU A 231 22.80 9.47 -17.69
CA LEU A 231 24.05 10.10 -18.13
C LEU A 231 24.15 10.13 -19.67
N ALA A 232 23.67 9.08 -20.33
CA ALA A 232 23.72 8.96 -21.79
C ALA A 232 22.63 9.79 -22.49
N ASP A 233 21.43 9.83 -21.92
CA ASP A 233 20.24 10.50 -22.44
C ASP A 233 19.50 11.24 -21.31
N PRO A 234 19.98 12.43 -20.91
CA PRO A 234 19.45 13.17 -19.77
C PRO A 234 18.03 13.70 -19.98
N ASP A 235 17.57 13.84 -21.23
CA ASP A 235 16.22 14.35 -21.55
C ASP A 235 15.17 13.24 -21.63
N SER A 236 15.61 11.99 -21.48
CA SER A 236 14.74 10.82 -21.49
C SER A 236 13.69 10.87 -20.36
N TYR A 237 12.48 10.35 -20.56
CA TYR A 237 11.41 10.47 -19.56
C TYR A 237 10.50 9.24 -19.44
N HIS A 238 10.85 8.13 -20.09
CA HIS A 238 9.98 6.95 -20.18
C HIS A 238 9.67 6.29 -18.85
N CYS A 239 10.61 6.32 -17.90
CA CYS A 239 10.40 5.76 -16.57
C CYS A 239 9.42 6.60 -15.73
N PHE A 240 9.02 7.79 -16.18
CA PHE A 240 8.16 8.70 -15.42
C PHE A 240 6.67 8.59 -15.72
N PHE A 241 6.27 8.06 -16.89
CA PHE A 241 4.85 7.96 -17.30
C PHE A 241 3.94 7.31 -16.25
N ASN A 242 4.47 6.34 -15.51
CA ASN A 242 3.73 5.60 -14.48
C ASN A 242 4.39 5.70 -13.09
N LEU A 243 5.33 6.63 -12.87
CA LEU A 243 6.09 6.70 -11.62
C LEU A 243 5.16 6.81 -10.39
N HIS A 244 4.12 7.63 -10.48
CA HIS A 244 3.13 7.79 -9.41
C HIS A 244 2.45 6.47 -9.02
N HIS A 245 2.22 5.55 -9.96
CA HIS A 245 1.66 4.23 -9.65
C HIS A 245 2.64 3.37 -8.83
N TYR A 246 3.94 3.42 -9.13
CA TYR A 246 4.93 2.65 -8.38
C TYR A 246 5.11 3.19 -6.96
N ILE A 247 5.14 4.52 -6.79
CA ILE A 247 5.20 5.16 -5.47
C ILE A 247 3.97 4.76 -4.65
N GLN A 248 2.78 4.88 -5.25
CA GLN A 248 1.52 4.56 -4.58
C GLN A 248 1.40 3.07 -4.25
N LEU A 249 1.85 2.17 -5.13
CA LEU A 249 1.80 0.73 -4.84
C LEU A 249 2.85 0.29 -3.82
N TRP A 250 4.04 0.90 -3.86
CA TRP A 250 5.05 0.69 -2.84
C TRP A 250 4.52 1.08 -1.46
N ASP A 251 3.86 2.23 -1.36
CA ASP A 251 3.21 2.72 -0.13
C ASP A 251 2.26 1.69 0.51
N LEU A 252 1.56 0.90 -0.31
CA LEU A 252 0.61 -0.12 0.15
C LEU A 252 1.28 -1.37 0.75
N VAL A 253 2.53 -1.64 0.39
CA VAL A 253 3.23 -2.91 0.71
C VAL A 253 4.48 -2.72 1.55
N GLU A 254 5.02 -1.50 1.62
CA GLU A 254 6.26 -1.16 2.31
C GLU A 254 6.27 -1.58 3.79
N ASP A 255 5.10 -1.59 4.43
CA ASP A 255 4.91 -1.99 5.83
C ASP A 255 5.10 -3.49 6.09
N SER A 256 5.32 -4.30 5.05
CA SER A 256 5.56 -5.73 5.16
C SER A 256 6.80 -6.08 5.97
N ALA A 257 6.68 -7.10 6.82
CA ALA A 257 7.80 -7.68 7.56
C ALA A 257 8.83 -8.39 6.65
N LEU A 258 8.50 -8.68 5.38
CA LEU A 258 9.45 -9.23 4.41
C LEU A 258 10.58 -8.24 4.08
N TYR A 259 10.35 -6.94 4.30
CA TYR A 259 11.30 -5.90 3.94
C TYR A 259 12.17 -5.48 5.12
N THR A 260 13.47 -5.39 4.87
CA THR A 260 14.43 -4.78 5.78
C THR A 260 14.33 -3.26 5.73
N ALA A 261 14.82 -2.56 6.76
CA ALA A 261 14.90 -1.10 6.76
C ALA A 261 15.74 -0.57 5.58
N GLU A 262 16.82 -1.27 5.23
CA GLU A 262 17.70 -0.92 4.10
C GLU A 262 16.98 -1.03 2.76
N GLN A 263 16.21 -2.10 2.53
CA GLN A 263 15.41 -2.25 1.31
C GLN A 263 14.37 -1.13 1.19
N ARG A 264 13.67 -0.80 2.29
CA ARG A 264 12.70 0.30 2.30
C ARG A 264 13.34 1.64 1.94
N HIS A 265 14.43 1.95 2.61
CA HIS A 265 15.20 3.15 2.34
C HIS A 265 15.66 3.22 0.88
N SER A 266 16.19 2.11 0.34
CA SER A 266 16.73 2.06 -1.02
C SER A 266 15.66 2.30 -2.08
N VAL A 267 14.48 1.69 -1.95
CA VAL A 267 13.36 1.92 -2.89
C VAL A 267 12.88 3.36 -2.82
N ALA A 268 12.68 3.90 -1.61
CA ALA A 268 12.24 5.27 -1.43
C ALA A 268 13.28 6.30 -1.92
N ALA A 269 14.58 6.05 -1.70
CA ALA A 269 15.66 6.88 -2.21
C ALA A 269 15.70 6.86 -3.74
N PHE A 270 15.46 5.71 -4.36
CA PHE A 270 15.36 5.61 -5.81
C PHE A 270 14.19 6.41 -6.37
N PHE A 271 13.02 6.41 -5.71
CA PHE A 271 11.94 7.33 -6.10
C PHE A 271 12.33 8.80 -5.94
N GLY A 272 13.03 9.15 -4.87
CA GLY A 272 13.57 10.51 -4.66
C GLY A 272 14.50 10.94 -5.80
N GLU A 273 15.40 10.06 -6.22
CA GLU A 273 16.26 10.29 -7.39
C GLU A 273 15.47 10.47 -8.69
N MET A 274 14.50 9.60 -8.94
CA MET A 274 13.64 9.70 -10.11
C MET A 274 12.85 11.00 -10.14
N LEU A 275 12.30 11.44 -9.00
CA LEU A 275 11.56 12.70 -8.87
C LEU A 275 12.48 13.92 -9.01
N ARG A 276 13.66 13.90 -8.40
CA ARG A 276 14.67 14.96 -8.53
C ARG A 276 15.10 15.15 -9.97
N HIS A 277 15.32 14.04 -10.69
CA HIS A 277 15.63 14.10 -12.12
C HIS A 277 14.44 14.63 -12.93
N LEU A 278 13.22 14.10 -12.71
CA LEU A 278 12.01 14.57 -13.37
C LEU A 278 11.84 16.09 -13.23
N ALA A 279 12.01 16.63 -12.02
CA ALA A 279 11.91 18.07 -11.75
C ALA A 279 12.97 18.93 -12.48
N GLY A 280 14.08 18.33 -12.88
CA GLY A 280 15.14 19.00 -13.65
C GLY A 280 14.94 18.97 -15.17
N LEU A 281 13.95 18.22 -15.69
CA LEU A 281 13.73 18.09 -17.12
C LEU A 281 13.24 19.40 -17.75
N PHE A 282 13.75 19.69 -18.94
CA PHE A 282 13.62 21.01 -19.55
C PHE A 282 12.17 21.48 -19.76
N TYR A 283 11.24 20.54 -20.01
CA TYR A 283 9.82 20.83 -20.27
C TYR A 283 9.00 21.12 -19.00
N LEU A 284 9.60 20.95 -17.82
CA LEU A 284 9.02 21.39 -16.54
C LEU A 284 9.62 22.71 -16.04
N ARG A 285 10.57 23.31 -16.76
CA ARG A 285 11.15 24.59 -16.37
C ARG A 285 10.30 25.74 -16.88
N ASP A 286 10.07 26.73 -16.02
CA ASP A 286 9.25 27.91 -16.31
C ASP A 286 9.79 28.76 -17.47
N ASP A 287 11.09 28.65 -17.79
CA ASP A 287 11.73 29.36 -18.90
C ASP A 287 11.36 28.77 -20.28
N VAL A 288 10.96 27.50 -20.34
CA VAL A 288 10.55 26.81 -21.56
C VAL A 288 9.03 26.69 -21.67
N ASN A 289 8.32 26.57 -20.54
CA ASN A 289 6.88 26.38 -20.51
C ASN A 289 6.20 27.65 -19.95
N PRO A 290 5.71 28.57 -20.80
CA PRO A 290 5.09 29.81 -20.35
C PRO A 290 3.86 29.52 -19.49
N PRO A 291 3.50 30.41 -18.54
CA PRO A 291 2.30 30.23 -17.72
C PRO A 291 1.06 30.07 -18.60
N GLY A 292 0.29 29.01 -18.33
CA GLY A 292 -1.00 28.73 -18.95
C GLY A 292 -2.14 29.61 -18.44
#